data_AF-X8AIZ5-F1
#
_entry.id   AF-X8AIZ5-F1
#
_cell.length_a   1.000
_cell.length_b   1.000
_cell.length_c   1.000
_cell.angle_alpha   90.00
_cell.angle_beta   90.00
_cell.angle_gamma   90.00
#
_symmetry.space_group_name_H-M   'P 1'
#
loop_
_entity.id
_entity.type
_entity.pdbx_description
1 polymer ?
#
loop_
_entity_poly.entity_id
_entity_poly.type
_entity_poly.pdbx_seq_one_letter_code
_entity_poly.pdbx_strand_id
1 'polypeptide(L)'
;MVLPSDGLESAALVVAGEACTAEVADRWAPGRVMINAYGPTETTVYASVSAPLAPGTGAVPIGSPVPGAALFVLDGWLRPVPPAWWASCMSPAPGELWYWRRQR
;
A
#
# COMPACT_ATOMS: atom_id res chain seq x y z
N MET A 1 -6.12 4.12 23.39
CA MET A 1 -7.47 3.55 23.32
C MET A 1 -7.53 2.70 22.07
N VAL A 2 -8.01 1.47 22.17
CA VAL A 2 -7.98 0.49 21.08
C VAL A 2 -9.41 0.23 20.64
N LEU A 3 -9.68 0.29 19.34
CA LEU A 3 -11.02 0.03 18.80
C LEU A 3 -11.37 -1.46 18.89
N PRO A 4 -12.59 -1.82 19.33
CA PRO A 4 -13.09 -3.19 19.27
C PRO A 4 -13.22 -3.64 17.81
N SER A 5 -12.93 -4.91 17.54
CA SER A 5 -13.05 -5.52 16.21
C SER A 5 -14.33 -6.33 16.01
N ASP A 6 -15.08 -6.55 17.09
CA ASP A 6 -16.31 -7.34 17.13
C ASP A 6 -17.48 -6.59 16.45
N GLY A 7 -18.35 -7.32 15.75
CA GLY A 7 -19.49 -6.74 15.02
C GLY A 7 -19.12 -6.09 13.68
N LEU A 8 -17.87 -6.24 13.23
CA LEU A 8 -17.34 -5.72 11.96
C LEU A 8 -16.92 -6.84 10.99
N GLU A 9 -17.40 -8.06 11.20
CA GLU A 9 -17.00 -9.26 10.44
C GLU A 9 -17.40 -9.16 8.96
N SER A 10 -18.52 -8.50 8.67
CA SER A 10 -19.01 -8.28 7.30
C SER A 10 -18.42 -7.04 6.63
N ALA A 11 -17.61 -6.24 7.33
CA ALA A 11 -17.10 -4.98 6.81
C ALA A 11 -15.76 -5.18 6.08
N ALA A 12 -15.58 -4.48 4.96
CA ALA A 12 -14.27 -4.31 4.36
C ALA A 12 -13.54 -3.13 5.02
N LEU A 13 -12.28 -3.33 5.40
CA LEU A 13 -11.43 -2.32 6.02
C LEU A 13 -10.41 -1.79 5.03
N VAL A 14 -10.32 -0.47 4.91
CA VAL A 14 -9.27 0.23 4.17
C VAL A 14 -8.44 1.02 5.17
N VAL A 15 -7.13 0.79 5.18
CA VAL A 15 -6.16 1.63 5.90
C VAL A 15 -5.38 2.48 4.90
N ALA A 16 -5.16 3.75 5.23
CA ALA A 16 -4.47 4.71 4.38
C ALA A 16 -3.88 5.85 5.21
N GLY A 17 -2.96 6.61 4.61
CA GLY A 17 -2.43 7.86 5.18
C GLY A 17 -1.15 7.70 6.02
N GLU A 18 -0.94 6.53 6.62
CA GLU A 18 0.30 6.17 7.31
C GLU A 18 0.76 4.75 6.96
N ALA A 19 2.00 4.41 7.26
CA ALA A 19 2.52 3.07 7.03
C ALA A 19 1.77 2.05 7.88
N CYS A 20 1.04 1.13 7.25
CA CYS A 20 0.39 0.03 7.94
C CYS A 20 1.45 -0.93 8.49
N THR A 21 1.46 -1.13 9.81
CA THR A 21 2.38 -2.07 10.46
C THR A 21 1.85 -3.50 10.39
N ALA A 22 2.75 -4.48 10.50
CA ALA A 22 2.40 -5.90 10.57
C ALA A 22 1.39 -6.17 11.70
N GLU A 23 1.58 -5.55 12.87
CA GLU A 23 0.70 -5.71 14.03
C GLU A 23 -0.75 -5.26 13.75
N VAL A 24 -0.92 -4.17 12.99
CA VAL A 24 -2.25 -3.69 12.59
C VAL A 24 -2.89 -4.66 11.59
N ALA A 25 -2.13 -5.17 10.62
CA ALA A 25 -2.64 -6.17 9.69
C ALA A 25 -3.02 -7.48 10.41
N ASP A 26 -2.18 -7.97 11.31
CA ASP A 26 -2.40 -9.22 12.06
C ASP A 26 -3.67 -9.16 12.91
N ARG A 27 -3.96 -7.99 13.47
CA ARG A 27 -5.15 -7.76 14.28
C ARG A 27 -6.43 -7.65 13.45
N TRP A 28 -6.39 -6.94 12.34
CA TRP A 28 -7.59 -6.48 11.64
C TRP A 28 -7.90 -7.24 10.36
N ALA A 29 -6.94 -7.95 9.76
CA ALA A 29 -7.17 -8.78 8.59
C ALA A 29 -8.01 -10.05 8.85
N PRO A 30 -7.91 -10.74 10.00
CA PRO A 30 -8.64 -11.99 10.20
C PRO A 30 -10.16 -11.84 10.06
N GLY A 31 -10.75 -12.77 9.31
CA GLY A 31 -12.19 -12.88 9.15
C GLY A 31 -12.85 -11.78 8.30
N ARG A 32 -12.06 -10.93 7.62
CA ARG A 32 -12.59 -9.85 6.77
C ARG A 32 -11.65 -9.49 5.62
N VAL A 33 -12.14 -8.66 4.70
CA VAL A 33 -11.27 -8.05 3.68
C VAL A 33 -10.62 -6.82 4.28
N MET A 34 -9.30 -6.81 4.34
CA MET A 34 -8.50 -5.63 4.71
C MET A 34 -7.56 -5.28 3.56
N ILE A 35 -7.52 -4.02 3.16
CA ILE A 35 -6.60 -3.52 2.12
C ILE A 35 -5.83 -2.29 2.61
N ASN A 36 -4.57 -2.19 2.21
CA ASN A 36 -3.75 -1.00 2.40
C ASN A 36 -3.83 -0.13 1.14
N ALA A 37 -4.18 1.13 1.29
CA ALA A 37 -4.24 2.10 0.20
C ALA A 37 -3.19 3.19 0.43
N TYR A 38 -2.41 3.48 -0.61
CA TYR A 38 -1.40 4.53 -0.58
C TYR A 38 -1.71 5.58 -1.63
N GLY A 39 -1.68 6.84 -1.23
CA GLY A 39 -1.57 7.94 -2.17
C GLY A 39 -1.29 9.26 -1.45
N PRO A 40 -0.45 10.12 -2.03
CA PRO A 40 -0.26 11.47 -1.53
C PRO A 40 -1.51 12.32 -1.79
N THR A 41 -1.64 13.43 -1.07
CA THR A 41 -2.78 14.38 -1.18
C THR A 41 -3.05 14.84 -2.62
N GLU A 42 -2.00 14.92 -3.43
CA GLU A 42 -1.95 15.35 -4.81
C GLU A 42 -2.66 14.37 -5.77
N THR A 43 -2.95 13.14 -5.35
CA THR A 43 -3.51 12.06 -6.20
C THR A 43 -5.02 11.82 -6.01
N THR A 44 -5.74 12.74 -5.35
CA THR A 44 -7.21 12.66 -5.19
C THR A 44 -7.66 11.33 -4.56
N VAL A 45 -7.17 11.06 -3.34
CA VAL A 45 -7.51 9.92 -2.45
C VAL A 45 -6.45 8.80 -2.39
N TYR A 46 -6.23 7.99 -3.43
CA TYR A 46 -5.16 6.97 -3.42
C TYR A 46 -4.62 6.65 -4.83
N ALA A 47 -3.33 6.35 -4.91
CA ALA A 47 -2.60 6.02 -6.14
C ALA A 47 -2.45 4.50 -6.35
N SER A 48 -2.39 3.74 -5.25
CA SER A 48 -2.25 2.28 -5.28
C SER A 48 -2.99 1.60 -4.12
N VAL A 49 -3.33 0.33 -4.34
CA VAL A 49 -4.00 -0.51 -3.35
C VAL A 49 -3.37 -1.89 -3.31
N SER A 50 -3.22 -2.45 -2.11
CA SER A 50 -2.74 -3.81 -1.91
C SER A 50 -3.77 -4.85 -2.34
N ALA A 51 -3.31 -6.08 -2.57
CA ALA A 51 -4.19 -7.23 -2.45
C ALA A 51 -4.74 -7.34 -1.01
N PRO A 52 -5.81 -8.12 -0.76
CA PRO A 52 -6.28 -8.39 0.59
C PRO A 52 -5.14 -8.86 1.50
N LEU A 53 -4.99 -8.21 2.65
CA LEU A 53 -3.96 -8.53 3.62
C LEU A 53 -4.30 -9.82 4.35
N ALA A 54 -3.26 -10.54 4.75
CA ALA A 54 -3.35 -11.73 5.58
C ALA A 54 -2.42 -11.58 6.81
N PRO A 55 -2.82 -12.11 7.96
CA PRO A 55 -1.97 -12.10 9.15
C PRO A 55 -0.68 -12.91 8.93
N GLY A 56 0.39 -12.54 9.64
CA GLY A 56 1.69 -13.21 9.60
C GLY A 56 2.52 -12.94 8.36
N THR A 57 2.12 -11.98 7.51
CA THR A 57 2.83 -11.67 6.25
C THR A 57 4.00 -10.68 6.43
N GLY A 58 4.12 -10.06 7.61
CA GLY A 58 5.20 -9.12 7.92
C GLY A 58 4.98 -7.77 7.27
N ALA A 59 5.83 -7.39 6.32
CA ALA A 59 5.79 -6.06 5.70
C ALA A 59 4.53 -5.88 4.84
N VAL A 60 3.74 -4.85 5.16
CA VAL A 60 2.50 -4.54 4.42
C VAL A 60 2.83 -3.76 3.14
N PRO A 61 2.49 -4.27 1.95
CA PRO A 61 2.81 -3.59 0.70
C PRO A 61 1.89 -2.38 0.45
N ILE A 62 2.39 -1.37 -0.26
CA ILE A 62 1.56 -0.26 -0.80
C ILE A 62 0.72 -0.68 -2.01
N GLY A 63 0.98 -1.88 -2.54
CA GLY A 63 0.18 -2.52 -3.58
C GLY A 63 0.50 -2.10 -5.01
N SER A 64 -0.52 -2.18 -5.86
CA SER A 64 -0.43 -1.93 -7.30
C SER A 64 -1.20 -0.66 -7.69
N PRO A 65 -0.80 0.03 -8.78
CA PRO A 65 -1.47 1.24 -9.22
C PRO A 65 -2.96 1.00 -9.50
N VAL A 66 -3.81 1.97 -9.14
CA VAL A 66 -5.23 1.96 -9.53
C VAL A 66 -5.41 2.20 -11.04
N PRO A 67 -6.58 1.92 -11.62
CA PRO A 67 -6.82 2.22 -13.04
C PRO A 67 -6.53 3.70 -13.37
N GLY A 68 -5.72 3.95 -14.40
CA GLY A 68 -5.29 5.30 -14.80
C GLY A 68 -4.07 5.87 -14.05
N ALA A 69 -3.53 5.12 -13.09
CA ALA A 69 -2.29 5.37 -12.40
C ALA A 69 -1.12 4.55 -12.96
N ALA A 70 0.10 5.04 -12.77
CA ALA A 70 1.31 4.25 -12.88
C ALA A 70 2.26 4.56 -11.72
N LEU A 71 2.97 3.54 -11.23
CA LEU A 71 4.00 3.66 -10.20
C LEU A 71 5.36 3.33 -10.80
N PHE A 72 6.35 4.17 -10.51
CA PHE A 72 7.73 3.97 -10.92
C PHE A 72 8.67 4.17 -9.74
N VAL A 73 9.65 3.26 -9.61
CA VAL A 73 10.83 3.47 -8.77
C VAL A 73 11.91 4.00 -9.69
N LEU A 74 12.38 5.22 -9.43
CA LEU A 74 13.39 5.88 -10.25
C LEU A 74 14.71 6.02 -9.50
N ASP A 75 15.83 5.98 -10.22
CA ASP A 75 17.13 6.38 -9.69
C ASP A 75 17.27 7.91 -9.63
N GLY A 76 18.39 8.41 -9.11
CA GLY A 76 18.68 9.85 -9.04
C GLY A 76 18.80 10.56 -10.40
N TRP A 77 18.75 9.82 -11.51
CA TRP A 77 18.76 10.33 -12.88
C TRP A 77 17.40 10.16 -13.58
N LEU A 78 16.33 9.86 -12.82
CA LEU A 78 14.97 9.62 -13.28
C LEU A 78 14.82 8.42 -14.22
N ARG A 79 15.70 7.42 -14.10
CA ARG A 79 15.61 6.18 -14.88
C ARG A 79 14.89 5.09 -14.08
N PRO A 80 14.00 4.31 -14.70
CA PRO A 80 13.34 3.21 -14.03
C PRO A 80 14.34 2.19 -13.47
N VAL A 81 14.23 1.88 -12.18
CA VAL A 81 14.99 0.83 -11.52
C VAL A 81 14.31 -0.52 -11.79
N PRO A 82 15.03 -1.54 -12.28
CA PRO A 82 14.41 -2.83 -12.58
C PRO A 82 13.83 -3.50 -11.32
N PRO A 83 12.68 -4.22 -11.42
CA PRO A 83 11.98 -4.79 -10.26
C PRO A 83 12.84 -5.70 -9.37
N ALA A 84 13.78 -6.44 -9.97
CA ALA A 84 14.67 -7.35 -9.25
C ALA A 84 15.51 -6.66 -8.16
N TRP A 85 15.75 -5.36 -8.27
CA TRP A 85 16.59 -4.61 -7.33
C TRP A 85 15.86 -4.19 -6.07
N TRP A 86 14.56 -3.88 -6.12
CA TRP A 86 13.78 -3.45 -4.96
C TRP A 86 12.86 -4.54 -4.40
N ALA A 87 12.53 -5.59 -5.17
CA ALA A 87 11.67 -6.68 -4.71
C ALA A 87 12.26 -7.48 -3.53
N SER A 88 13.59 -7.50 -3.39
CA SER A 88 14.29 -8.13 -2.25
C SER A 88 14.35 -7.23 -1.00
N CYS A 89 14.05 -5.94 -1.15
CA CYS A 89 14.18 -4.92 -0.10
C CYS A 89 12.81 -4.35 0.29
N MET A 90 11.80 -5.19 0.57
CA MET A 90 10.52 -4.72 1.14
C MET A 90 10.70 -4.21 2.58
N SER A 91 11.31 -3.04 2.67
CA SER A 91 11.30 -2.00 3.70
C SER A 91 11.55 -0.73 2.89
N PRO A 92 10.83 0.39 3.11
CA PRO A 92 10.85 1.53 2.19
C PRO A 92 12.30 1.97 1.92
N ALA A 93 12.81 1.63 0.73
CA ALA A 93 14.15 1.96 0.31
C ALA A 93 14.18 3.45 -0.10
N PRO A 94 15.33 4.14 0.03
CA PRO A 94 15.49 5.52 -0.41
C PRO A 94 15.58 5.56 -1.94
N GLY A 95 14.42 5.46 -2.60
CA GLY A 95 14.20 5.83 -3.99
C GLY A 95 12.94 6.67 -4.03
N GLU A 96 12.97 7.79 -4.74
CA GLU A 96 11.78 8.61 -4.88
C GLU A 96 10.74 7.82 -5.69
N LEU A 97 9.63 7.50 -5.05
CA LEU A 97 8.47 6.90 -5.69
C LEU A 97 7.77 8.02 -6.47
N TRP A 98 7.85 7.95 -7.80
CA TRP A 98 7.18 8.90 -8.67
C TRP A 98 5.90 8.29 -9.23
N TYR A 99 4.84 9.08 -9.22
CA TYR A 99 3.52 8.73 -9.74
C TYR A 99 3.23 9.54 -11.01
N TRP A 100 2.64 8.89 -12.02
CA TRP A 100 2.15 9.55 -13.23
C TRP A 100 0.65 9.27 -13.43
N ARG A 101 -0.14 10.35 -13.55
CA ARG A 101 -1.58 10.31 -13.87
C ARG A 101 -1.79 10.67 -15.33
N ARG A 102 -2.43 9.80 -16.11
CA ARG A 102 -2.86 10.15 -17.47
C ARG A 102 -4.14 10.99 -17.38
N GLN A 103 -4.03 12.31 -17.52
CA GLN A 103 -5.20 13.15 -17.79
C GLN A 103 -5.63 12.91 -19.25
N ARG A 104 -6.91 12.62 -19.48
CA ARG A 104 -7.50 12.72 -20.82
C ARG A 104 -7.72 14.18 -21.16
#